data_AF-A0A950THW8-F1
#
_entry.id   AF-A0A950THW8-F1
#
_cell.length_a   1.000
_cell.length_b   1.000
_cell.length_c   1.000
_cell.angle_alpha   90.00
_cell.angle_beta   90.00
_cell.angle_gamma   90.00
#
_symmetry.space_group_name_H-M   'P 1'
#
loop_
_entity.id
_entity.type
_entity.pdbx_description
1 polymer ?
#
loop_
_entity_poly.entity_id
_entity_poly.type
_entity_poly.pdbx_seq_one_letter_code
_entity_poly.pdbx_strand_id
1 'polypeptide(L)'
;LGSRKDLGAMGSFGKMTSIKDLPDDATIKRLLREAIRLNEEGIKVEKPKPSKEKKELVVPAILLEALARNEKASETFNNFSYSKRKDYVEWINEAKTDATQDKRLATTVEWLAEGKSRMWKYERC
;
A
#
# COMPACT_ATOMS: atom_id res chain seq x y z
N LEU A 1 9.15 -3.16 29.62
CA LEU A 1 8.66 -4.04 28.54
C LEU A 1 9.52 -3.77 27.30
N GLY A 2 10.23 -4.79 26.83
CA GLY A 2 11.38 -4.66 25.92
C GLY A 2 11.05 -4.17 24.51
N SER A 3 12.08 -3.64 23.85
CA SER A 3 12.07 -3.11 22.49
C SER A 3 11.46 -4.10 21.49
N ARG A 4 10.53 -3.62 20.64
CA ARG A 4 9.79 -4.36 19.61
C ARG A 4 10.66 -4.95 18.47
N LYS A 5 11.98 -4.78 18.51
CA LYS A 5 12.87 -5.04 17.36
C LYS A 5 13.33 -6.50 17.21
N ASP A 6 13.12 -7.36 18.21
CA ASP A 6 13.61 -8.76 18.20
C ASP A 6 12.51 -9.84 18.22
N LEU A 7 11.24 -9.44 18.06
CA LEU A 7 10.10 -10.33 18.22
C LEU A 7 9.62 -10.81 16.84
N GLY A 8 9.82 -12.10 16.55
CA GLY A 8 9.50 -12.76 15.27
C GLY A 8 8.02 -12.72 14.85
N ALA A 9 7.64 -13.65 13.95
CA ALA A 9 6.40 -13.60 13.17
C ALA A 9 5.06 -13.52 13.97
N MET A 10 5.04 -13.84 15.27
CA MET A 10 3.84 -13.80 16.13
C MET A 10 3.90 -12.73 17.24
N GLY A 11 4.53 -11.58 16.99
CA GLY A 11 4.57 -10.47 17.95
C GLY A 11 5.28 -10.86 19.25
N SER A 12 4.73 -10.50 20.42
CA SER A 12 5.34 -10.72 21.74
C SER A 12 5.71 -12.18 22.08
N PHE A 13 5.28 -13.14 21.26
CA PHE A 13 5.55 -14.55 21.46
C PHE A 13 6.59 -15.17 20.51
N GLY A 14 7.20 -14.38 19.62
CA GLY A 14 8.24 -14.89 18.72
C GLY A 14 7.73 -15.88 17.67
N LYS A 15 8.45 -16.98 17.44
CA LYS A 15 8.06 -18.04 16.48
C LYS A 15 7.72 -19.32 17.25
N MET A 16 6.43 -19.64 17.35
CA MET A 16 5.97 -20.93 17.89
C MET A 16 5.84 -21.94 16.75
N THR A 17 6.51 -23.09 16.85
CA THR A 17 6.49 -24.16 15.84
C THR A 17 5.95 -25.48 16.38
N SER A 18 5.83 -25.60 17.70
CA SER A 18 5.35 -26.78 18.41
C SER A 18 4.62 -26.40 19.70
N ILE A 19 3.91 -27.36 20.29
CA ILE A 19 3.17 -27.19 21.56
C ILE A 19 4.10 -26.76 22.71
N LYS A 20 5.38 -27.17 22.67
CA LYS A 20 6.37 -26.81 23.70
C LYS A 20 6.78 -25.34 23.67
N ASP A 21 6.51 -24.65 22.56
CA ASP A 21 6.80 -23.23 22.39
C ASP A 21 5.68 -22.34 22.97
N LEU A 22 4.58 -22.96 23.43
CA LEU A 22 3.47 -22.24 24.05
C LEU A 22 3.89 -21.77 25.46
N PRO A 23 3.57 -20.52 25.86
CA PRO A 23 3.71 -20.10 27.24
C PRO A 23 2.87 -21.00 28.16
N ASP A 24 3.32 -21.12 29.41
CA ASP A 24 2.59 -21.88 30.42
C ASP A 24 1.21 -21.27 30.71
N ASP A 25 0.34 -22.10 31.30
CA ASP A 25 -1.03 -21.74 31.69
C ASP A 25 -1.11 -20.48 32.57
N ALA A 26 -0.15 -20.26 33.47
CA ALA A 26 -0.17 -19.11 34.37
C ALA A 26 0.13 -17.83 33.59
N THR A 27 1.07 -17.89 32.64
CA THR A 27 1.36 -16.81 31.72
C THR A 27 0.15 -16.48 30.84
N ILE A 28 -0.54 -17.48 30.29
CA ILE A 28 -1.76 -17.28 29.48
C ILE A 28 -2.86 -16.62 30.32
N LYS A 29 -3.16 -17.12 31.52
CA LYS A 29 -4.19 -16.56 32.41
C LYS A 29 -3.89 -15.10 32.78
N ARG A 30 -2.62 -14.77 33.02
CA ARG A 30 -2.19 -13.40 33.29
C ARG A 30 -2.46 -12.48 32.09
N LEU A 31 -2.09 -12.91 30.88
CA LEU A 31 -2.31 -12.12 29.67
C LEU A 31 -3.80 -11.92 29.38
N LEU A 32 -4.64 -12.92 29.64
CA LEU A 32 -6.08 -12.81 29.49
C LEU A 32 -6.68 -11.77 30.44
N ARG A 33 -6.29 -11.80 31.73
CA ARG A 33 -6.74 -10.81 32.72
C ARG A 33 -6.31 -9.39 32.35
N GLU A 34 -5.08 -9.23 31.89
CA GLU A 34 -4.60 -7.93 31.42
C GLU A 34 -5.35 -7.45 30.18
N ALA A 35 -5.66 -8.34 29.23
CA ALA A 35 -6.46 -7.99 28.05
C ALA A 35 -7.88 -7.56 28.43
N ILE A 36 -8.51 -8.21 29.41
CA ILE A 36 -9.81 -7.81 29.95
C ILE A 36 -9.71 -6.41 30.56
N ARG A 37 -8.72 -6.18 31.43
CA ARG A 37 -8.49 -4.86 32.07
C ARG A 37 -8.33 -3.75 31.04
N LEU A 38 -7.50 -3.98 30.01
CA LEU A 38 -7.27 -2.99 28.94
C LEU A 38 -8.56 -2.67 28.16
N ASN A 39 -9.42 -3.68 27.92
CA ASN A 39 -10.70 -3.48 27.26
C ASN A 39 -11.69 -2.71 28.15
N GLU A 40 -11.77 -3.02 29.44
CA GLU A 40 -12.62 -2.33 30.42
C GLU A 40 -12.18 -0.86 30.64
N GLU A 41 -10.88 -0.61 30.70
CA GLU A 41 -10.30 0.74 30.80
C GLU A 41 -10.36 1.51 29.46
N GLY A 42 -10.85 0.88 28.38
CA GLY A 42 -10.95 1.49 27.06
C GLY A 42 -9.61 1.83 26.41
N ILE A 43 -8.52 1.24 26.91
CA ILE A 43 -7.15 1.52 26.45
C ILE A 43 -6.95 0.86 25.09
N LYS A 44 -7.04 1.66 24.03
CA LYS A 44 -6.73 1.22 22.67
C LYS A 44 -5.25 1.42 22.38
N VAL A 45 -4.61 0.40 21.81
CA VAL A 45 -3.23 0.51 21.32
C VAL A 45 -3.20 1.57 20.22
N GLU A 46 -2.47 2.66 20.46
CA GLU A 46 -2.17 3.64 19.42
C GLU A 46 -1.29 2.99 18.36
N LYS A 47 -1.88 2.71 17.20
CA LYS A 47 -1.10 2.32 16.02
C LYS A 47 -0.37 3.56 15.54
N PRO A 48 0.96 3.53 15.37
CA PRO A 48 1.67 4.64 14.73
C PRO A 48 0.99 4.89 13.39
N LYS A 49 0.52 6.12 13.19
CA LYS A 49 -0.05 6.52 11.90
C LYS A 49 1.07 6.36 10.88
N PRO A 50 0.85 5.63 9.76
CA PRO A 50 1.84 5.59 8.70
C PRO A 50 2.18 7.03 8.32
N SER A 51 3.47 7.31 8.14
CA SER A 51 3.96 8.65 7.84
C SER A 51 3.16 9.24 6.68
N LYS A 52 2.52 10.38 6.93
CA LYS A 52 1.77 11.15 5.91
C LYS A 52 2.67 11.83 4.88
N GLU A 53 3.98 11.56 4.91
CA GLU A 53 4.91 12.00 3.87
C GLU A 53 4.43 11.44 2.54
N LYS A 54 3.75 12.30 1.78
CA LYS A 54 3.38 12.04 0.41
C LYS A 54 4.71 11.95 -0.33
N LYS A 55 5.23 10.73 -0.52
CA LYS A 55 6.32 10.52 -1.47
C LYS A 55 5.87 11.16 -2.77
N GLU A 56 6.61 12.15 -3.24
CA GLU A 56 6.34 12.73 -4.54
C GLU A 56 6.52 11.63 -5.59
N LEU A 57 5.49 11.42 -6.40
CA LEU A 57 5.56 10.43 -7.46
C LEU A 57 6.45 10.99 -8.56
N VAL A 58 7.59 10.35 -8.82
CA VAL A 58 8.46 10.70 -9.95
C VAL A 58 7.78 10.24 -11.23
N VAL A 59 7.12 11.17 -11.92
CA VAL A 59 6.45 10.91 -13.20
C VAL A 59 7.47 10.99 -14.33
N PRO A 60 7.57 9.98 -15.22
CA PRO A 60 8.52 9.99 -16.32
C PRO A 60 8.18 11.09 -17.33
N ALA A 61 9.22 11.74 -17.89
CA ALA A 61 9.07 12.86 -18.81
C ALA A 61 8.16 12.52 -20.02
N ILE A 62 8.29 11.31 -20.56
CA ILE A 62 7.46 10.84 -21.68
C ILE A 62 5.96 10.84 -21.36
N LEU A 63 5.58 10.59 -20.09
CA LEU A 63 4.18 10.66 -19.67
C LEU A 63 3.73 12.10 -19.52
N LEU A 64 4.56 12.98 -18.96
CA LEU A 64 4.25 14.40 -18.85
C LEU A 64 4.02 15.04 -20.22
N GLU A 65 4.89 14.74 -21.19
CA GLU A 65 4.74 15.23 -22.57
C GLU A 65 3.48 14.71 -23.24
N ALA A 66 3.12 13.44 -23.03
CA ALA A 66 1.90 12.87 -23.59
C ALA A 66 0.63 13.47 -22.95
N LEU A 67 0.65 13.72 -21.64
CA LEU A 67 -0.45 14.39 -20.94
C LEU A 67 -0.58 15.86 -21.35
N ALA A 68 0.53 16.55 -21.63
CA ALA A 68 0.49 17.93 -22.13
C ALA A 68 -0.22 18.06 -23.48
N ARG A 69 -0.24 16.98 -24.29
CA ARG A 69 -0.94 16.93 -25.58
C ARG A 69 -2.42 16.54 -25.47
N ASN A 70 -2.88 16.11 -24.29
CA ASN A 70 -4.26 15.68 -24.06
C ASN A 70 -4.76 16.19 -22.70
N GLU A 71 -5.42 17.35 -22.73
CA GLU A 71 -5.92 18.04 -21.54
C GLU A 71 -6.85 17.16 -20.70
N LYS A 72 -7.75 16.41 -21.34
CA LYS A 72 -8.68 15.51 -20.67
C LYS A 72 -7.96 14.39 -19.91
N ALA A 73 -6.94 13.79 -20.54
CA ALA A 73 -6.12 12.76 -19.89
C ALA A 73 -5.30 13.35 -18.73
N SER A 74 -4.76 14.56 -18.90
CA SER A 74 -4.02 15.29 -17.87
C SER A 74 -4.88 15.57 -16.64
N GLU A 75 -6.10 16.06 -16.84
CA GLU A 75 -7.04 16.35 -15.75
C GLU A 75 -7.42 15.07 -14.99
N THR A 76 -7.78 14.00 -15.70
CA THR A 76 -8.06 12.69 -15.08
C THR A 76 -6.87 12.21 -14.24
N PHE A 77 -5.65 12.27 -14.80
CA PHE A 77 -4.45 11.83 -14.11
C PHE A 77 -4.21 12.64 -12.83
N ASN A 78 -4.34 13.97 -12.89
CA ASN A 78 -4.16 14.86 -11.74
C ASN A 78 -5.22 14.65 -10.65
N ASN A 79 -6.45 14.33 -11.03
CA ASN A 79 -7.55 14.03 -10.12
C ASN A 79 -7.46 12.64 -9.48
N PHE A 80 -6.60 11.75 -10.00
CA PHE A 80 -6.42 10.42 -9.43
C PHE A 80 -5.65 10.40 -8.11
N SER A 81 -6.00 9.44 -7.25
CA SER A 81 -5.28 9.17 -6.01
C SER A 81 -3.82 8.80 -6.30
N TYR A 82 -2.95 8.97 -5.30
CA TYR A 82 -1.52 8.64 -5.43
C TYR A 82 -1.32 7.21 -5.96
N SER A 83 -2.04 6.22 -5.43
CA SER A 83 -1.93 4.83 -5.86
C SER A 83 -2.30 4.65 -7.33
N LYS A 84 -3.41 5.25 -7.78
CA LYS A 84 -3.85 5.16 -9.18
C LYS A 84 -2.84 5.79 -10.14
N ARG A 85 -2.25 6.93 -9.78
CA ARG A 85 -1.15 7.55 -10.55
C ARG A 85 0.10 6.68 -10.55
N LYS A 86 0.47 6.13 -9.40
CA LYS A 86 1.64 5.25 -9.22
C LYS A 86 1.53 4.01 -10.11
N ASP A 87 0.35 3.38 -10.18
CA ASP A 87 0.13 2.19 -11.00
C ASP A 87 0.43 2.43 -12.50
N TYR A 88 0.02 3.60 -13.03
CA TYR A 88 0.34 3.97 -14.42
C TYR A 88 1.83 4.23 -14.62
N VAL A 89 2.45 4.98 -13.70
CA VAL A 89 3.88 5.28 -13.75
C VAL A 89 4.72 4.02 -13.68
N GLU A 90 4.43 3.11 -12.74
CA GLU A 90 5.12 1.83 -12.63
C GLU A 90 4.90 0.97 -13.87
N TRP A 91 3.68 0.91 -14.40
CA TRP A 91 3.42 0.15 -15.62
C TRP A 91 4.20 0.66 -16.83
N ILE A 92 4.39 1.98 -16.97
CA ILE A 92 5.22 2.54 -18.04
C ILE A 92 6.70 2.22 -17.78
N ASN A 93 7.19 2.44 -16.55
CA ASN A 93 8.59 2.22 -16.18
C ASN A 93 9.03 0.73 -16.21
N GLU A 94 8.10 -0.21 -16.04
CA GLU A 94 8.38 -1.65 -16.16
C GLU A 94 8.72 -2.08 -17.60
N ALA A 95 8.43 -1.26 -18.61
CA ALA A 95 8.77 -1.58 -19.99
C ALA A 95 10.28 -1.44 -20.22
N LYS A 96 10.94 -2.52 -20.67
CA LYS A 96 12.38 -2.53 -20.96
C LYS A 96 12.76 -2.03 -22.36
N THR A 97 11.78 -1.86 -23.24
CA THR A 97 12.00 -1.45 -24.63
C THR A 97 11.13 -0.24 -24.96
N ASP A 98 11.70 0.71 -25.70
CA ASP A 98 11.04 1.95 -26.10
C ASP A 98 9.72 1.66 -26.84
N ALA A 99 9.72 0.69 -27.76
CA ALA A 99 8.52 0.29 -28.48
C ALA A 99 7.38 -0.23 -27.56
N THR A 100 7.72 -0.83 -26.42
CA THR A 100 6.73 -1.27 -25.43
C THR A 100 6.28 -0.11 -24.55
N GLN A 101 7.22 0.76 -24.19
CA GLN A 101 6.95 1.97 -23.42
C GLN A 101 5.97 2.89 -24.17
N ASP A 102 6.18 3.09 -25.48
CA ASP A 102 5.30 3.88 -26.35
C ASP A 102 3.90 3.28 -26.47
N LYS A 103 3.79 1.96 -26.61
CA LYS A 103 2.50 1.26 -26.63
C LYS A 103 1.75 1.45 -25.31
N ARG A 104 2.43 1.28 -24.17
CA ARG A 104 1.84 1.48 -22.83
C ARG A 104 1.45 2.94 -22.61
N LEU A 105 2.25 3.87 -23.10
CA LEU A 105 1.96 5.30 -23.05
C LEU A 105 0.70 5.64 -23.83
N ALA A 106 0.58 5.15 -25.07
CA ALA A 106 -0.62 5.34 -25.90
C ALA A 106 -1.88 4.78 -25.21
N THR A 107 -1.82 3.54 -24.70
CA THR A 107 -2.93 2.95 -23.95
C THR A 107 -3.26 3.72 -22.66
N THR A 108 -2.24 4.24 -21.98
CA THR A 108 -2.43 5.05 -20.77
C THR A 108 -3.21 6.32 -21.08
N VAL A 109 -2.83 7.05 -22.12
CA VAL A 109 -3.53 8.28 -22.55
C VAL A 109 -4.97 7.98 -22.96
N GLU A 110 -5.20 6.89 -23.70
CA GLU A 110 -6.55 6.45 -24.09
C GLU A 110 -7.43 6.21 -22.86
N TRP A 111 -6.95 5.40 -21.90
CA TRP A 111 -7.72 5.09 -20.70
C TRP A 111 -7.95 6.31 -19.80
N LEU A 112 -6.96 7.19 -19.68
CA LEU A 112 -7.09 8.43 -18.93
C LEU A 112 -8.10 9.40 -19.58
N ALA A 113 -8.14 9.46 -20.92
CA ALA A 113 -9.14 10.24 -21.64
C ALA A 113 -10.57 9.67 -21.43
N GLU A 114 -10.69 8.38 -21.12
CA GLU A 114 -11.94 7.74 -20.74
C GLU A 114 -12.25 7.79 -19.23
N GLY A 115 -11.35 8.33 -18.40
CA GLY A 115 -11.54 8.38 -16.93
C GLY A 115 -11.26 7.06 -16.21
N LYS A 116 -10.64 6.09 -16.88
CA LYS A 116 -10.38 4.75 -16.33
C LYS A 116 -9.07 4.73 -15.53
N SER A 117 -9.02 3.97 -14.44
CA SER A 117 -7.77 3.61 -13.75
C SER A 117 -7.11 2.42 -14.47
N ARG A 118 -5.82 2.14 -14.23
CA ARG A 118 -5.14 0.97 -14.84
C ARG A 118 -5.85 -0.35 -14.53
N MET A 119 -6.47 -0.42 -13.35
CA MET A 119 -7.09 -1.61 -12.78
C MET A 119 -8.62 -1.64 -12.92
N TRP A 120 -9.19 -0.75 -13.74
CA TRP A 120 -10.64 -0.48 -13.82
C TRP A 120 -11.52 -1.72 -14.04
N LYS A 121 -11.01 -2.75 -14.73
CA LYS A 121 -11.74 -4.01 -14.96
C LYS A 121 -12.04 -4.77 -13.67
N TYR A 122 -11.23 -4.58 -12.64
CA TYR A 122 -11.37 -5.22 -11.33
C TYR A 122 -12.07 -4.33 -10.30
N GLU A 123 -12.33 -3.05 -10.61
CA GLU A 123 -13.05 -2.12 -9.72
C GLU A 123 -14.57 -2.41 -9.68
N ARG A 124 -15.09 -3.18 -10.62
CA ARG A 124 -16.52 -3.51 -10.76
C ARG A 124 -16.86 -4.97 -10.44
N CYS A 125 -15.91 -5.73 -9.90
CA CYS A 125 -16.11 -7.10 -9.44
C CYS A 125 -16.42 -7.15 -7.94
#